data_AF-A0A7Z2PVC9-F1
#
_entry.id   AF-A0A7Z2PVC9-F1
#
_cell.length_a   1.000
_cell.length_b   1.000
_cell.length_c   1.000
_cell.angle_alpha   90.00
_cell.angle_beta   90.00
_cell.angle_gamma   90.00
#
_symmetry.space_group_name_H-M   'P 1'
#
loop_
_entity.id
_entity.type
_entity.pdbx_description
1 polymer ?
#
loop_
_entity_poly.entity_id
_entity_poly.type
_entity_poly.pdbx_seq_one_letter_code
_entity_poly.pdbx_strand_id
1 'polypeptide(L)' 'MRKPVRSTDEPEPKAPRADRPPTEGFVVVVDGHFKSEFETAEAAKSAGRKLKSTYPMLKVEIYDAATKVRALLDSET' A
#
# COMPACT_ATOMS: atom_id res chain seq x y z
N MET A 1 47.11 6.00 -19.31
CA MET A 1 46.15 5.71 -18.22
C MET A 1 45.11 6.80 -18.16
N ARG A 2 43.91 6.58 -18.72
CA ARG A 2 42.70 7.38 -18.48
C ARG A 2 41.50 6.46 -18.61
N LYS A 3 40.89 6.07 -17.49
CA LYS A 3 39.56 5.46 -17.50
C LYS A 3 38.55 6.62 -17.45
N PRO A 4 37.57 6.69 -18.36
CA PRO A 4 36.56 7.73 -18.31
C PRO A 4 35.67 7.47 -17.08
N VAL A 5 35.49 8.53 -16.28
CA VAL A 5 34.57 8.56 -15.15
C VAL A 5 33.16 8.56 -15.74
N ARG A 6 32.41 7.48 -15.51
CA ARG A 6 31.02 7.34 -15.93
C ARG A 6 30.18 8.17 -14.96
N SER A 7 29.83 9.39 -15.37
CA SER A 7 28.77 10.16 -14.72
C SER A 7 27.45 9.44 -14.97
N THR A 8 26.85 8.94 -13.90
CA THR A 8 25.42 8.60 -13.88
C THR A 8 24.80 9.47 -12.79
N ASP A 9 24.42 10.69 -13.19
CA ASP A 9 23.45 11.50 -12.46
C ASP A 9 22.09 10.97 -12.87
N GLU A 10 21.63 9.93 -12.20
CA GLU A 10 20.23 9.55 -12.22
C GLU A 10 19.93 9.00 -10.83
N PRO A 11 19.16 9.71 -9.99
CA PRO A 11 18.77 9.15 -8.71
C PRO A 11 17.84 7.99 -9.02
N GLU A 12 18.39 6.77 -9.04
CA GLU A 12 17.59 5.55 -9.01
C GLU A 12 16.48 5.75 -7.98
N PRO A 13 15.19 5.55 -8.33
CA PRO A 13 14.12 5.62 -7.36
C PRO A 13 14.40 4.50 -6.35
N LYS A 14 15.02 4.88 -5.23
CA LYS A 14 15.28 3.98 -4.11
C LYS A 14 13.92 3.39 -3.77
N ALA A 15 13.76 2.10 -4.02
CA ALA A 15 12.59 1.37 -3.57
C ALA A 15 12.34 1.80 -2.12
N PRO A 16 11.13 2.30 -1.81
CA PRO A 16 10.85 2.79 -0.47
C PRO A 16 11.21 1.69 0.52
N ARG A 17 11.95 2.06 1.57
CA ARG A 17 12.32 1.11 2.62
C ARG A 17 11.05 0.41 3.09
N ALA A 18 11.06 -0.92 3.15
CA ALA A 18 9.89 -1.72 3.54
C ALA A 18 9.33 -1.34 4.93
N ASP A 19 10.17 -0.75 5.79
CA ASP A 19 9.79 -0.27 7.12
C ASP A 19 9.04 1.07 7.11
N ARG A 20 9.06 1.81 5.99
CA ARG A 20 8.40 3.10 5.89
C ARG A 20 6.97 2.87 5.40
N PRO A 21 5.94 3.19 6.19
CA PRO A 21 4.58 3.18 5.68
C PRO A 21 4.51 4.13 4.47
N PRO A 22 3.75 3.78 3.43
CA PRO A 22 3.66 4.60 2.24
C PRO A 22 3.31 6.04 2.61
N THR A 23 3.89 6.99 1.89
CA THR A 23 3.71 8.41 2.16
C THR A 23 2.35 8.90 1.66
N GLU A 24 1.83 8.27 0.61
CA GLU A 24 0.59 8.61 -0.09
C GLU A 24 -0.11 7.32 -0.56
N GLY A 25 -1.41 7.42 -0.88
CA GLY A 25 -2.23 6.30 -1.33
C GLY A 25 -2.96 5.56 -0.21
N PHE A 26 -3.46 4.37 -0.54
CA PHE A 26 -4.32 3.55 0.29
C PHE A 26 -3.78 2.13 0.37
N VAL A 27 -3.74 1.55 1.56
CA VAL A 27 -3.23 0.19 1.76
C VAL A 27 -4.34 -0.69 2.31
N VAL A 28 -4.53 -1.85 1.69
CA VAL A 28 -5.38 -2.89 2.27
C VAL A 28 -4.60 -3.57 3.39
N VAL A 29 -5.15 -3.48 4.58
CA VAL A 29 -4.66 -4.12 5.81
C VAL A 29 -5.52 -5.34 6.08
N VAL A 30 -4.88 -6.48 6.28
CA VAL A 30 -5.55 -7.75 6.60
C VAL A 30 -4.97 -8.26 7.91
N ASP A 31 -5.82 -8.42 8.93
CA ASP A 31 -5.42 -8.85 10.28
C ASP A 31 -4.22 -8.06 10.82
N GLY A 32 -4.23 -6.74 10.61
CA GLY A 32 -3.18 -5.83 11.06
C GLY A 32 -1.93 -5.76 10.17
N HIS A 33 -1.86 -6.52 9.08
CA HIS A 33 -0.72 -6.54 8.16
C HIS A 33 -1.02 -5.81 6.85
N PHE A 34 -0.10 -4.94 6.42
CA PHE A 34 -0.15 -4.31 5.10
C PHE A 34 0.05 -5.36 4.01
N LYS A 35 -0.90 -5.45 3.07
CA LYS A 35 -0.89 -6.44 1.98
C LYS A 35 -0.66 -5.82 0.61
N SER A 36 -1.43 -4.79 0.28
CA SER A 36 -1.44 -4.23 -1.06
C SER A 36 -1.70 -2.74 -1.02
N GLU A 37 -0.89 -1.99 -1.75
CA GLU A 37 -1.01 -0.53 -1.88
C GLU A 37 -1.79 -0.21 -3.17
N PHE A 38 -2.58 0.85 -3.11
CA PHE A 38 -3.45 1.35 -4.16
C PHE A 38 -3.35 2.87 -4.20
N GLU A 39 -3.47 3.45 -5.38
CA GLU A 39 -3.45 4.90 -5.53
C GLU A 39 -4.77 5.55 -5.08
N THR A 40 -5.89 4.81 -5.16
CA THR A 40 -7.23 5.35 -4.88
C THR A 40 -7.97 4.56 -3.80
N ALA A 41 -8.80 5.28 -3.03
CA ALA A 41 -9.61 4.69 -1.97
C ALA A 41 -10.61 3.66 -2.52
N GLU A 42 -11.17 3.92 -3.71
CA GLU A 42 -12.14 3.03 -4.32
C GLU A 42 -11.52 1.70 -4.75
N ALA A 43 -10.31 1.73 -5.32
CA ALA A 43 -9.58 0.52 -5.68
C ALA A 43 -9.27 -0.33 -4.44
N ALA A 44 -8.78 0.31 -3.37
CA ALA A 44 -8.51 -0.36 -2.10
C ALA A 44 -9.79 -0.96 -1.49
N LYS A 45 -10.90 -0.20 -1.48
CA LYS A 45 -12.19 -0.68 -0.98
C LYS A 45 -12.73 -1.86 -1.80
N SER A 46 -12.65 -1.79 -3.13
CA SER A 46 -13.11 -2.87 -4.01
C SER A 46 -12.32 -4.16 -3.77
N ALA A 47 -10.98 -4.05 -3.70
CA ALA A 47 -10.11 -5.17 -3.37
C ALA A 47 -10.42 -5.75 -1.97
N GLY A 48 -10.63 -4.88 -0.98
CA GLY A 48 -10.98 -5.28 0.38
C GLY A 48 -12.35 -5.96 0.48
N ARG A 49 -13.37 -5.46 -0.23
CA ARG A 49 -14.70 -6.10 -0.32
C ARG A 49 -14.61 -7.49 -0.96
N LYS A 50 -13.86 -7.63 -2.05
CA LYS A 50 -13.63 -8.93 -2.70
C LYS A 50 -12.96 -9.91 -1.74
N LEU A 51 -11.95 -9.45 -0.99
CA LEU A 51 -11.25 -10.28 -0.01
C LEU A 51 -12.19 -10.72 1.12
N LYS A 52 -13.02 -9.82 1.64
CA LYS A 52 -13.97 -10.11 2.72
C LYS A 52 -15.13 -10.99 2.28
N SER A 53 -15.58 -10.86 1.03
CA SER A 53 -16.56 -11.78 0.43
C SER A 53 -15.99 -13.20 0.27
N THR A 54 -14.72 -13.32 -0.09
CA THR A 54 -14.04 -14.63 -0.22
C THR A 54 -13.72 -15.23 1.15
N TYR A 55 -13.34 -14.39 2.12
CA TYR A 55 -12.92 -14.79 3.46
C TYR A 55 -13.61 -13.91 4.52
N PRO A 56 -14.86 -14.23 4.92
CA PRO A 56 -15.65 -13.42 5.84
C PRO A 56 -15.03 -13.27 7.24
N MET A 57 -14.16 -14.21 7.60
CA MET A 57 -13.48 -14.23 8.91
C MET A 57 -12.33 -13.24 9.02
N LEU A 58 -11.80 -12.71 7.91
CA LEU A 58 -10.65 -11.80 7.93
C LEU A 58 -11.05 -10.38 8.36
N LYS A 59 -10.24 -9.75 9.21
CA LYS A 59 -10.38 -8.33 9.50
C LYS A 59 -9.71 -7.51 8.42
N VAL A 60 -10.53 -6.98 7.51
CA VAL A 60 -10.06 -6.12 6.41
C VAL A 60 -10.27 -4.65 6.77
N GLU A 61 -9.19 -3.88 6.70
CA GLU A 61 -9.14 -2.44 6.95
C GLU A 61 -8.49 -1.74 5.74
N ILE A 62 -8.89 -0.50 5.45
CA ILE A 62 -8.16 0.38 4.53
C ILE A 62 -7.37 1.37 5.37
N TYR A 63 -6.06 1.38 5.19
CA TYR A 63 -5.19 2.42 5.73
C TYR A 63 -5.03 3.53 4.69
N ASP A 64 -5.41 4.74 5.05
CA ASP A 64 -5.09 5.94 4.30
C ASP A 64 -3.71 6.43 4.74
N ALA A 65 -2.76 6.43 3.82
CA ALA A 65 -1.39 6.86 4.08
C ALA A 65 -1.27 8.36 4.33
N ALA A 66 -2.10 9.16 3.66
CA ALA A 66 -2.05 10.62 3.74
C ALA A 66 -2.58 11.11 5.11
N THR A 67 -3.68 10.53 5.58
CA THR A 67 -4.26 10.88 6.89
C THR A 67 -3.77 9.99 8.03
N LYS A 68 -3.09 8.87 7.71
CA LYS A 68 -2.66 7.81 8.65
C LYS A 68 -3.82 7.18 9.43
N VAL A 69 -5.02 7.19 8.86
CA VAL A 69 -6.24 6.66 9.47
C VAL A 69 -6.55 5.27 8.91
N ARG A 70 -7.08 4.38 9.75
CA ARG A 70 -7.61 3.07 9.34
C ARG A 70 -9.13 3.09 9.36
N ALA A 71 -9.74 2.66 8.26
CA ALA A 71 -11.18 2.48 8.13
C ALA A 71 -11.49 0.98 8.00
N LEU A 72 -12.32 0.47 8.90
CA LEU A 72 -12.81 -0.91 8.83
C LEU A 72 -13.74 -1.07 7.63
N LEU A 73 -13.49 -2.10 6.82
CA LEU A 73 -14.44 -2.51 5.80
C LEU A 73 -15.40 -3.50 6.42
N ASP A 74 -16.57 -3.02 6.79
CA ASP A 74 -17.69 -3.90 7.10
C ASP A 74 -18.30 -4.40 5.79
N SER A 75 -18.54 -5.71 5.76
CA SER A 75 -19.37 -6.32 4.74
C SER A 75 -20.81 -5.96 5.10
N GLU A 76 -21.25 -4.76 4.69
CA GLU A 76 -22.68 -4.49 4.63
C GLU A 76 -23.27 -5.51 3.65
N THR A 77 -24.27 -6.23 4.16
CA THR A 77 -24.78 -7.52 3.68
C THR A 77 -25.38 -7.44 2.29
#